data_AF-A0A8K0TY51-F1
#
_entry.id   AF-A0A8K0TY51-F1
#
_cell.length_a   1.000
_cell.length_b   1.000
_cell.length_c   1.000
_cell.angle_alpha   90.00
_cell.angle_beta   90.00
_cell.angle_gamma   90.00
#
_symmetry.space_group_name_H-M   'P 1'
#
loop_
_entity.id
_entity.type
_entity.pdbx_description
1 polymer ?
#
loop_
_entity_poly.entity_id
_entity_poly.type
_entity_poly.pdbx_seq_one_letter_code
_entity_poly.pdbx_strand_id
1 'polypeptide(L)'
;MSSSETESEPELPADSFSTPAAFAQLSAARHASGSPEAKSVQWALDTLAMLDFRAIREDISLHHIIQDCASILLNFIHGILDQSNSFVEDIESIMVNVTSLFNPSFMQLLFQYRRIFHFIAMNSVDPGYAVPTVVCWVDVVLAKLGDLSALLAAGFHSYHPDRTLPDALKARRQEDSIRAAIQLPGTWDMVPSLLPSERASPAAKRLTIRLLFGQHVLHSRPNSRCKIGDAPTRELLLTFSEHVQQSAVQLPEAGPAIEFGSQQLIQQDHLTNAMMISLFAVCRYSLTFWRCFGPSLLGC
;
A
#
# COMPACT_ATOMS: atom_id res chain seq x y z
N MET A 1 12.29 12.24 -59.34
CA MET A 1 11.79 12.67 -58.02
C MET A 1 10.94 11.53 -57.50
N SER A 2 11.45 10.73 -56.58
CA SER A 2 10.69 9.69 -55.87
C SER A 2 11.29 9.63 -54.47
N SER A 3 10.55 10.16 -53.50
CA SER A 3 10.95 10.20 -52.09
C SER A 3 10.27 9.02 -51.40
N SER A 4 11.08 8.11 -50.86
CA SER A 4 10.63 6.97 -50.06
C SER A 4 10.55 7.44 -48.61
N GLU A 5 9.34 7.47 -48.04
CA GLU A 5 9.12 7.67 -46.61
C GLU A 5 9.26 6.32 -45.91
N THR A 6 10.30 6.18 -45.09
CA THR A 6 10.44 5.08 -44.12
C THR A 6 9.93 5.57 -42.78
N GLU A 7 8.75 5.11 -42.38
CA GLU A 7 8.29 5.20 -40.98
C GLU A 7 9.13 4.24 -40.14
N SER A 8 9.93 4.81 -39.24
CA SER A 8 10.63 4.04 -38.20
C SER A 8 9.72 3.96 -36.98
N GLU A 9 9.21 2.76 -36.68
CA GLU A 9 8.62 2.50 -35.36
C GLU A 9 9.69 2.61 -34.27
N PRO A 10 9.41 3.25 -33.13
CA PRO A 10 10.37 3.34 -32.03
C PRO A 10 10.46 1.98 -31.32
N GLU A 11 11.57 1.27 -31.53
CA GLU A 11 11.95 0.12 -30.69
C GLU A 11 12.09 0.60 -29.24
N LEU A 12 11.20 0.11 -28.36
CA LEU A 12 11.31 0.35 -26.93
C LEU A 12 12.53 -0.43 -26.39
N PRO A 13 13.46 0.24 -25.67
CA PRO A 13 14.63 -0.44 -25.12
C PRO A 13 14.19 -1.50 -24.08
N ALA A 14 14.84 -2.66 -24.15
CA ALA A 14 14.61 -3.83 -23.28
C ALA A 14 14.79 -3.54 -21.77
N ASP A 15 15.41 -2.40 -21.41
CA ASP A 15 15.66 -1.97 -20.03
C ASP A 15 14.55 -1.10 -19.41
N SER A 16 13.41 -0.91 -20.10
CA SER A 16 12.31 -0.05 -19.64
C SER A 16 11.61 -0.53 -18.35
N PHE A 17 11.91 -1.72 -17.83
CA PHE A 17 11.36 -2.23 -16.57
C PHE A 17 12.24 -1.98 -15.34
N SER A 18 13.43 -1.40 -15.52
CA SER A 18 14.43 -1.29 -14.45
C SER A 18 14.11 -0.25 -13.37
N THR A 19 13.07 0.58 -13.57
CA THR A 19 12.66 1.57 -12.56
C THR A 19 11.19 1.41 -12.15
N PRO A 20 10.89 1.52 -10.84
CA PRO A 20 9.50 1.49 -10.34
C PRO A 20 8.62 2.59 -10.97
N ALA A 21 9.24 3.70 -11.35
CA ALA A 21 8.59 4.81 -12.04
C ALA A 21 8.15 4.42 -13.46
N ALA A 22 8.94 3.64 -14.19
CA ALA A 22 8.58 3.18 -15.53
C ALA A 22 7.41 2.19 -15.50
N PHE A 23 7.33 1.30 -14.51
CA PHE A 23 6.16 0.44 -14.32
C PHE A 23 4.89 1.24 -14.05
N ALA A 24 4.97 2.24 -13.15
CA ALA A 24 3.84 3.12 -12.84
C ALA A 24 3.40 4.01 -14.02
N GLN A 25 4.33 4.38 -14.91
CA GLN A 25 4.03 5.17 -16.12
C GLN A 25 3.44 4.29 -17.25
N LEU A 26 3.94 3.06 -17.42
CA LEU A 26 3.44 2.11 -18.42
C LEU A 26 1.99 1.67 -18.14
N SER A 27 1.63 1.50 -16.87
CA SER A 27 0.24 1.20 -16.49
C SER A 27 -0.71 2.37 -16.80
N ALA A 28 -0.26 3.61 -16.65
CA ALA A 28 -1.02 4.80 -17.00
C ALA A 28 -1.19 4.98 -18.53
N ALA A 29 -0.15 4.67 -19.31
CA ALA A 29 -0.15 4.89 -20.76
C ALA A 29 -0.99 3.88 -21.57
N ARG A 30 -1.06 2.61 -21.15
CA ARG A 30 -1.77 1.54 -21.90
C ARG A 30 -3.28 1.72 -22.02
N HIS A 31 -3.92 2.54 -21.18
CA HIS A 31 -5.37 2.71 -21.17
C HIS A 31 -5.89 3.91 -21.99
N ALA A 32 -5.02 4.72 -22.60
CA ALA A 32 -5.44 5.71 -23.59
C ALA A 32 -5.92 5.07 -24.92
N SER A 33 -5.77 3.74 -25.06
CA SER A 33 -5.97 2.99 -26.30
C SER A 33 -6.89 1.77 -26.07
N GLY A 34 -8.18 1.91 -26.40
CA GLY A 34 -9.11 0.78 -26.55
C GLY A 34 -10.06 0.51 -25.37
N SER A 35 -11.32 0.18 -25.69
CA SER A 35 -12.41 -0.14 -24.76
C SER A 35 -12.67 -1.66 -24.67
N PRO A 36 -11.90 -2.42 -23.88
CA PRO A 36 -12.34 -3.73 -23.38
C PRO A 36 -13.35 -3.54 -22.24
N GLU A 37 -14.23 -4.51 -21.99
CA GLU A 37 -15.12 -4.52 -20.82
C GLU A 37 -14.36 -4.10 -19.56
N ALA A 38 -14.90 -3.11 -18.84
CA ALA A 38 -14.26 -2.55 -17.66
C ALA A 38 -14.15 -3.62 -16.57
N LYS A 39 -13.01 -4.29 -16.50
CA LYS A 39 -12.70 -5.27 -15.45
C LYS A 39 -12.75 -4.57 -14.09
N SER A 40 -13.50 -5.15 -13.15
CA SER A 40 -13.70 -4.59 -11.81
C SER A 40 -12.53 -4.91 -10.86
N VAL A 41 -12.44 -4.17 -9.76
CA VAL A 41 -11.48 -4.46 -8.66
C VAL A 41 -11.69 -5.87 -8.12
N GLN A 42 -12.96 -6.27 -7.92
CA GLN A 42 -13.29 -7.60 -7.42
C GLN A 42 -12.77 -8.71 -8.34
N TRP A 43 -12.89 -8.55 -9.66
CA TRP A 43 -12.33 -9.48 -10.63
C TRP A 43 -10.80 -9.64 -10.47
N ALA A 44 -10.07 -8.53 -10.27
CA ALA A 44 -8.62 -8.57 -10.08
C ALA A 44 -8.25 -9.28 -8.77
N LEU A 45 -8.99 -9.05 -7.69
CA LEU A 45 -8.79 -9.70 -6.40
C LEU A 45 -9.02 -11.22 -6.50
N ASP A 46 -10.14 -11.64 -7.08
CA ASP A 46 -10.49 -13.05 -7.23
C ASP A 46 -9.49 -13.77 -8.15
N THR A 47 -9.10 -13.13 -9.26
CA THR A 47 -8.09 -13.68 -10.17
C THR A 47 -6.76 -13.91 -9.45
N LEU A 48 -6.25 -12.90 -8.74
CA LEU A 48 -5.00 -13.04 -7.98
C LEU A 48 -5.07 -14.12 -6.89
N ALA A 49 -6.24 -14.31 -6.26
CA ALA A 49 -6.44 -15.32 -5.24
C ALA A 49 -6.50 -16.77 -5.80
N MET A 50 -6.86 -16.92 -7.08
CA MET A 50 -6.97 -18.23 -7.74
C MET A 50 -5.67 -18.71 -8.41
N LEU A 51 -4.69 -17.83 -8.62
CA LEU A 51 -3.43 -18.23 -9.28
C LEU A 51 -2.59 -19.16 -8.40
N ASP A 52 -2.03 -20.20 -9.02
CA ASP A 52 -1.08 -21.10 -8.34
C ASP A 52 0.34 -20.49 -8.34
N PHE A 53 0.86 -20.27 -7.14
CA PHE A 53 2.20 -19.76 -6.91
C PHE A 53 3.34 -20.64 -7.44
N ARG A 54 3.11 -21.95 -7.58
CA ARG A 54 4.09 -22.84 -8.23
C ARG A 54 4.17 -22.53 -9.72
N ALA A 55 3.01 -22.48 -10.38
CA ALA A 55 2.91 -22.16 -11.79
C ALA A 55 3.49 -20.77 -12.12
N ILE A 56 3.27 -19.75 -11.28
CA ILE A 56 3.80 -18.39 -11.50
C ILE A 56 5.34 -18.36 -11.61
N ARG A 57 6.05 -19.27 -10.93
CA ARG A 57 7.51 -19.33 -10.98
C ARG A 57 8.04 -19.89 -12.29
N GLU A 58 7.25 -20.75 -12.94
CA GLU A 58 7.66 -21.52 -14.10
C GLU A 58 7.10 -20.92 -15.40
N ASP A 59 5.90 -20.34 -15.33
CA ASP A 59 5.17 -19.82 -16.48
C ASP A 59 5.16 -18.28 -16.51
N ILE A 60 6.03 -17.73 -17.35
CA ILE A 60 6.15 -16.28 -17.61
C ILE A 60 4.85 -15.72 -18.18
N SER A 61 4.03 -16.54 -18.85
CA SER A 61 2.75 -16.06 -19.36
C SER A 61 1.86 -15.60 -18.21
N LEU A 62 1.88 -16.22 -17.03
CA LEU A 62 1.06 -15.75 -15.90
C LEU A 62 1.43 -14.34 -15.41
N HIS A 63 2.62 -13.83 -15.76
CA HIS A 63 3.06 -12.50 -15.35
C HIS A 63 2.25 -11.39 -16.03
N HIS A 64 1.73 -11.60 -17.25
CA HIS A 64 0.84 -10.61 -17.88
C HIS A 64 -0.50 -10.51 -17.14
N ILE A 65 -1.05 -11.62 -16.67
CA ILE A 65 -2.30 -11.65 -15.89
C ILE A 65 -2.12 -10.88 -14.58
N ILE A 66 -1.00 -11.12 -13.89
CA ILE A 66 -0.65 -10.40 -12.65
C ILE A 66 -0.48 -8.90 -12.94
N GLN A 67 0.19 -8.53 -14.04
CA GLN A 67 0.36 -7.14 -14.44
C GLN A 67 -0.99 -6.46 -14.72
N ASP A 68 -1.91 -7.14 -15.41
CA ASP A 68 -3.26 -6.64 -15.68
C ASP A 68 -4.03 -6.41 -14.37
N CYS A 69 -4.00 -7.39 -13.46
CA CYS A 69 -4.62 -7.26 -12.15
C CYS A 69 -4.03 -6.09 -11.36
N ALA A 70 -2.70 -6.00 -11.29
CA ALA A 70 -2.01 -4.92 -10.60
C ALA A 70 -2.37 -3.54 -11.19
N SER A 71 -2.49 -3.45 -12.51
CA SER A 71 -2.89 -2.21 -13.20
C SER A 71 -4.31 -1.80 -12.83
N ILE A 72 -5.26 -2.74 -12.79
CA ILE A 72 -6.65 -2.47 -12.36
C ILE A 72 -6.67 -1.95 -10.92
N LEU A 73 -5.95 -2.60 -10.00
CA LEU A 73 -5.88 -2.17 -8.60
C LEU A 73 -5.28 -0.77 -8.47
N LEU A 74 -4.15 -0.52 -9.13
CA LEU A 74 -3.48 0.79 -9.10
C LEU A 74 -4.35 1.87 -9.72
N ASN A 75 -5.03 1.61 -10.83
CA ASN A 75 -5.91 2.58 -11.47
C ASN A 75 -7.11 2.94 -10.59
N PHE A 76 -7.70 1.96 -9.91
CA PHE A 76 -8.74 2.22 -8.92
C PHE A 76 -8.22 3.11 -7.78
N ILE A 77 -7.05 2.78 -7.22
CA ILE A 77 -6.45 3.57 -6.14
C ILE A 77 -6.11 4.99 -6.62
N HIS A 78 -5.51 5.14 -7.81
CA HIS A 78 -5.21 6.44 -8.41
C HIS A 78 -6.48 7.27 -8.65
N GLY A 79 -7.54 6.65 -9.15
CA GLY A 79 -8.83 7.32 -9.34
C GLY A 79 -9.32 7.98 -8.05
N ILE A 80 -9.24 7.26 -6.92
CA ILE A 80 -9.60 7.81 -5.60
C ILE A 80 -8.63 8.92 -5.17
N LEU A 81 -7.33 8.67 -5.34
CA LEU A 81 -6.29 9.61 -4.94
C LEU A 81 -6.34 10.92 -5.74
N ASP A 82 -6.82 10.93 -6.98
CA ASP A 82 -6.85 12.13 -7.82
C ASP A 82 -8.16 12.93 -7.69
N GLN A 83 -9.31 12.27 -7.51
CA GLN A 83 -10.64 12.87 -7.67
C GLN A 83 -11.33 13.32 -6.36
N SER A 84 -10.59 13.66 -5.30
CA SER A 84 -11.12 13.92 -3.94
C SER A 84 -12.36 14.82 -3.79
N ASN A 85 -12.71 15.63 -4.80
CA ASN A 85 -13.78 16.62 -4.72
C ASN A 85 -15.09 16.20 -5.42
N SER A 86 -15.14 15.09 -6.17
CA SER A 86 -16.35 14.69 -6.94
C SER A 86 -17.07 13.44 -6.41
N PHE A 87 -16.64 12.88 -5.27
CA PHE A 87 -17.04 11.54 -4.83
C PHE A 87 -18.38 11.41 -4.08
N VAL A 88 -19.15 12.50 -3.92
CA VAL A 88 -20.28 12.52 -2.96
C VAL A 88 -21.33 11.44 -3.27
N GLU A 89 -21.49 11.01 -4.51
CA GLU A 89 -22.54 10.08 -4.92
C GLU A 89 -22.16 8.58 -4.89
N ASP A 90 -20.87 8.20 -4.77
CA ASP A 90 -20.44 6.78 -4.86
C ASP A 90 -19.50 6.31 -3.74
N ILE A 91 -19.49 7.01 -2.59
CA ILE A 91 -18.61 6.68 -1.46
C ILE A 91 -18.83 5.24 -0.97
N GLU A 92 -20.08 4.74 -0.96
CA GLU A 92 -20.38 3.40 -0.45
C GLU A 92 -19.73 2.31 -1.30
N SER A 93 -19.86 2.36 -2.63
CA SER A 93 -19.22 1.42 -3.57
C SER A 93 -17.69 1.47 -3.48
N ILE A 94 -17.14 2.68 -3.39
CA ILE A 94 -15.70 2.88 -3.22
C ILE A 94 -15.24 2.21 -1.91
N MET A 95 -15.96 2.43 -0.82
CA MET A 95 -15.61 1.86 0.48
C MET A 95 -15.72 0.34 0.50
N VAL A 96 -16.66 -0.28 -0.23
CA VAL A 96 -16.71 -1.75 -0.40
C VAL A 96 -15.41 -2.26 -1.01
N ASN A 97 -14.97 -1.67 -2.13
CA ASN A 97 -13.72 -2.06 -2.78
C ASN A 97 -12.50 -1.78 -1.90
N VAL A 98 -12.44 -0.64 -1.21
CA VAL A 98 -11.37 -0.32 -0.24
C VAL A 98 -11.31 -1.36 0.88
N THR A 99 -12.46 -1.74 1.44
CA THR A 99 -12.53 -2.77 2.49
C THR A 99 -12.04 -4.13 1.98
N SER A 100 -12.28 -4.46 0.70
CA SER A 100 -11.72 -5.67 0.07
C SER A 100 -10.19 -5.58 -0.10
N LEU A 101 -9.64 -4.40 -0.45
CA LEU A 101 -8.19 -4.18 -0.56
C LEU A 101 -7.45 -4.29 0.79
N PHE A 102 -8.13 -4.00 1.90
CA PHE A 102 -7.59 -4.14 3.25
C PHE A 102 -8.00 -5.45 3.94
N ASN A 103 -8.59 -6.39 3.20
CA ASN A 103 -8.92 -7.70 3.73
C ASN A 103 -7.65 -8.44 4.20
N PRO A 104 -7.64 -9.04 5.41
CA PRO A 104 -6.48 -9.76 5.93
C PRO A 104 -5.90 -10.81 4.97
N SER A 105 -6.76 -11.60 4.32
CA SER A 105 -6.34 -12.63 3.37
C SER A 105 -5.67 -12.03 2.14
N PHE A 106 -6.16 -10.90 1.65
CA PHE A 106 -5.55 -10.21 0.52
C PHE A 106 -4.21 -9.54 0.89
N MET A 107 -4.10 -8.95 2.09
CA MET A 107 -2.82 -8.41 2.58
C MET A 107 -1.76 -9.51 2.70
N GLN A 108 -2.13 -10.69 3.19
CA GLN A 108 -1.23 -11.86 3.20
C GLN A 108 -0.85 -12.30 1.78
N LEU A 109 -1.82 -12.33 0.86
CA LEU A 109 -1.63 -12.68 -0.54
C LEU A 109 -0.60 -11.76 -1.22
N LEU A 110 -0.69 -10.44 -1.01
CA LEU A 110 0.28 -9.47 -1.53
C LEU A 110 1.71 -9.81 -1.09
N PHE A 111 1.92 -10.14 0.19
CA PHE A 111 3.25 -10.50 0.69
C PHE A 111 3.74 -11.85 0.15
N GLN A 112 2.85 -12.79 -0.17
CA GLN A 112 3.22 -14.02 -0.87
C GLN A 112 3.72 -13.72 -2.29
N TYR A 113 3.00 -12.88 -3.06
CA TYR A 113 3.46 -12.40 -4.37
C TYR A 113 4.81 -11.71 -4.27
N ARG A 114 4.98 -10.81 -3.30
CA ARG A 114 6.24 -10.08 -3.07
C ARG A 114 7.43 -11.04 -2.90
N ARG A 115 7.28 -12.08 -2.07
CA ARG A 115 8.32 -13.10 -1.87
C ARG A 115 8.64 -13.86 -3.16
N ILE A 116 7.64 -14.17 -3.98
CA ILE A 116 7.84 -14.90 -5.23
C ILE A 116 8.60 -14.05 -6.24
N PHE A 117 8.19 -12.80 -6.45
CA PHE A 117 8.88 -11.91 -7.39
C PHE A 117 10.30 -11.56 -6.92
N HIS A 118 10.52 -11.41 -5.61
CA HIS A 118 11.88 -11.26 -5.08
C HIS A 118 12.72 -12.51 -5.33
N PHE A 119 12.16 -13.71 -5.14
CA PHE A 119 12.86 -14.97 -5.43
C PHE A 119 13.21 -15.09 -6.92
N ILE A 120 12.27 -14.78 -7.82
CA ILE A 120 12.52 -14.79 -9.28
C ILE A 120 13.65 -13.81 -9.62
N ALA A 121 13.56 -12.56 -9.13
CA ALA A 121 14.56 -11.53 -9.41
C ALA A 121 15.94 -11.86 -8.83
N MET A 122 16.02 -12.47 -7.65
CA MET A 122 17.30 -12.90 -7.06
C MET A 122 17.97 -14.02 -7.86
N ASN A 123 17.19 -14.93 -8.44
CA ASN A 123 17.72 -16.02 -9.25
C ASN A 123 18.13 -15.59 -10.66
N SER A 124 17.71 -14.42 -11.13
CA SER A 124 18.13 -13.86 -12.42
C SER A 124 19.43 -13.05 -12.34
N VAL A 125 20.01 -12.87 -11.15
CA VAL A 125 21.28 -12.14 -10.99
C VAL A 125 22.45 -13.08 -11.18
N ASP A 126 23.35 -12.75 -12.11
CA ASP A 126 24.56 -13.54 -12.37
C ASP A 126 25.47 -13.60 -11.12
N PRO A 127 26.12 -14.75 -10.85
CA PRO A 127 27.07 -14.87 -9.76
C PRO A 127 28.22 -13.84 -9.89
N GLY A 128 28.43 -13.04 -8.83
CA GLY A 128 29.52 -12.06 -8.77
C GLY A 128 29.10 -10.59 -8.90
N TYR A 129 27.82 -10.33 -9.18
CA TYR A 129 27.28 -8.96 -9.15
C TYR A 129 26.71 -8.62 -7.77
N ALA A 130 26.75 -7.33 -7.41
CA ALA A 130 26.09 -6.82 -6.21
C ALA A 130 24.58 -7.04 -6.34
N VAL A 131 23.94 -7.62 -5.31
CA VAL A 131 22.49 -7.87 -5.31
C VAL A 131 21.77 -6.52 -5.34
N PRO A 132 21.07 -6.18 -6.44
CA PRO A 132 20.35 -4.91 -6.52
C PRO A 132 19.15 -4.95 -5.57
N THR A 133 18.73 -3.77 -5.11
CA THR A 133 17.44 -3.63 -4.42
C THR A 133 16.32 -3.97 -5.40
N VAL A 134 15.68 -5.13 -5.19
CA VAL A 134 14.53 -5.56 -6.00
C VAL A 134 13.30 -4.76 -5.59
N VAL A 135 12.61 -4.21 -6.58
CA VAL A 135 11.30 -3.58 -6.40
C VAL A 135 10.29 -4.33 -7.26
N CYS A 136 9.16 -4.71 -6.68
CA CYS A 136 8.09 -5.39 -7.40
C CYS A 136 6.80 -4.56 -7.39
N TRP A 137 5.82 -4.96 -8.21
CA TRP A 137 4.51 -4.30 -8.30
C TRP A 137 3.79 -4.24 -6.94
N VAL A 138 4.02 -5.21 -6.06
CA VAL A 138 3.45 -5.24 -4.71
C VAL A 138 3.94 -4.05 -3.89
N ASP A 139 5.22 -3.68 -3.99
CA ASP A 139 5.76 -2.52 -3.26
C ASP A 139 5.06 -1.22 -3.71
N VAL A 140 4.72 -1.11 -5.00
CA VAL A 140 3.97 0.03 -5.55
C VAL A 140 2.53 0.05 -5.01
N VAL A 141 1.85 -1.10 -5.01
CA VAL A 141 0.49 -1.23 -4.46
C VAL A 141 0.47 -0.90 -2.97
N LEU A 142 1.41 -1.43 -2.19
CA LEU A 142 1.50 -1.16 -0.75
C LEU A 142 1.76 0.33 -0.47
N ALA A 143 2.65 0.98 -1.23
CA ALA A 143 2.87 2.42 -1.11
C ALA A 143 1.57 3.21 -1.36
N LYS A 144 0.84 2.87 -2.43
CA LYS A 144 -0.43 3.53 -2.78
C LYS A 144 -1.57 3.24 -1.82
N LEU A 145 -1.66 2.04 -1.26
CA LEU A 145 -2.59 1.73 -0.17
C LEU A 145 -2.28 2.55 1.09
N GLY A 146 -1.00 2.82 1.35
CA GLY A 146 -0.57 3.73 2.41
C GLY A 146 -1.10 5.15 2.20
N ASP A 147 -0.95 5.70 0.99
CA ASP A 147 -1.47 7.02 0.65
C ASP A 147 -3.00 7.07 0.70
N LEU A 148 -3.68 6.04 0.20
CA LEU A 148 -5.13 5.89 0.29
C LEU A 148 -5.60 5.89 1.75
N SER A 149 -4.92 5.16 2.63
CA SER A 149 -5.25 5.14 4.06
C SER A 149 -5.11 6.52 4.70
N ALA A 150 -4.08 7.27 4.32
CA ALA A 150 -3.87 8.64 4.80
C ALA A 150 -4.97 9.60 4.31
N LEU A 151 -5.36 9.51 3.03
CA LEU A 151 -6.47 10.29 2.47
C LEU A 151 -7.79 10.02 3.19
N LEU A 152 -8.09 8.74 3.43
CA LEU A 152 -9.32 8.31 4.12
C LEU A 152 -9.32 8.72 5.59
N ALA A 153 -8.18 8.62 6.29
CA ALA A 153 -8.03 9.10 7.65
C ALA A 153 -8.22 10.63 7.77
N ALA A 154 -7.84 11.38 6.73
CA ALA A 154 -8.08 12.82 6.63
C ALA A 154 -9.50 13.18 6.14
N GLY A 155 -10.40 12.19 5.98
CA GLY A 155 -11.79 12.40 5.62
C GLY A 155 -12.00 12.94 4.20
N PHE A 156 -11.15 12.61 3.22
CA PHE A 156 -11.20 13.09 1.82
C PHE A 156 -10.97 14.60 1.59
N HIS A 157 -11.03 15.43 2.63
CA HIS A 157 -11.13 16.89 2.45
C HIS A 157 -9.79 17.63 2.56
N SER A 158 -8.72 16.96 3.02
CA SER A 158 -7.57 17.71 3.59
C SER A 158 -6.18 17.17 3.29
N TYR A 159 -6.03 16.05 2.58
CA TYR A 159 -4.70 15.49 2.30
C TYR A 159 -4.43 15.36 0.82
N HIS A 160 -4.10 16.48 0.19
CA HIS A 160 -3.46 16.51 -1.13
C HIS A 160 -2.11 17.19 -1.03
N PRO A 161 -1.14 16.54 -0.40
CA PRO A 161 0.17 17.14 -0.23
C PRO A 161 0.89 17.29 -1.59
N ASP A 162 0.38 16.66 -2.66
CA ASP A 162 0.95 16.67 -4.00
C ASP A 162 0.33 17.71 -4.94
N ARG A 163 -0.90 18.20 -4.74
CA ARG A 163 -1.57 19.09 -5.72
C ARG A 163 -0.81 20.40 -5.96
N THR A 164 -0.11 20.89 -4.95
CA THR A 164 0.65 22.14 -5.01
C THR A 164 2.15 21.93 -5.23
N LEU A 165 2.62 20.68 -5.27
CA LEU A 165 4.03 20.39 -5.47
C LEU A 165 4.41 20.42 -6.96
N PRO A 166 5.63 20.88 -7.31
CA PRO A 166 6.25 20.62 -8.59
C PRO A 166 6.33 19.11 -8.90
N ASP A 167 6.19 18.73 -10.17
CA ASP A 167 6.17 17.31 -10.58
C ASP A 167 7.42 16.53 -10.17
N ALA A 168 8.58 17.19 -10.17
CA ALA A 168 9.83 16.59 -9.68
C ALA A 168 9.75 16.17 -8.20
N LEU A 169 9.07 16.96 -7.35
CA LEU A 169 8.89 16.63 -5.94
C LEU A 169 7.83 15.54 -5.74
N LYS A 170 6.77 15.52 -6.57
CA LYS A 170 5.81 14.40 -6.58
C LYS A 170 6.48 13.09 -6.94
N ALA A 171 7.30 13.09 -8.00
CA ALA A 171 8.07 11.93 -8.43
C ALA A 171 9.02 11.45 -7.32
N ARG A 172 9.69 12.39 -6.63
CA ARG A 172 10.55 12.05 -5.50
C ARG A 172 9.79 11.46 -4.31
N ARG A 173 8.65 12.04 -3.94
CA ARG A 173 7.79 11.51 -2.87
C ARG A 173 7.27 10.10 -3.21
N GLN A 174 6.90 9.87 -4.47
CA GLN A 174 6.49 8.56 -4.95
C GLN A 174 7.62 7.54 -4.82
N GLU A 175 8.83 7.92 -5.24
CA GLU A 175 10.02 7.08 -5.09
C GLU A 175 10.32 6.75 -3.62
N ASP A 176 10.25 7.75 -2.73
CA ASP A 176 10.49 7.56 -1.30
C ASP A 176 9.41 6.69 -0.63
N SER A 177 8.16 6.76 -1.11
CA SER A 177 7.07 5.90 -0.63
C SER A 177 7.27 4.45 -1.06
N ILE A 178 7.77 4.21 -2.27
CA ILE A 178 8.16 2.87 -2.74
C ILE A 178 9.37 2.36 -1.93
N ARG A 179 10.38 3.21 -1.67
CA ARG A 179 11.52 2.85 -0.79
C ARG A 179 11.08 2.47 0.62
N ALA A 180 10.05 3.14 1.15
CA ALA A 180 9.46 2.79 2.43
C ALA A 180 8.78 1.40 2.38
N ALA A 181 8.09 1.07 1.29
CA ALA A 181 7.48 -0.24 1.08
C ALA A 181 8.53 -1.36 0.99
N ILE A 182 9.67 -1.10 0.36
CA ILE A 182 10.79 -2.06 0.28
C ILE A 182 11.28 -2.47 1.68
N GLN A 183 11.28 -1.56 2.66
CA GLN A 183 11.70 -1.84 4.04
C GLN A 183 10.69 -2.66 4.86
N LEU A 184 9.48 -2.89 4.36
CA LEU A 184 8.53 -3.77 5.01
C LEU A 184 9.09 -5.20 5.05
N PRO A 185 8.74 -6.00 6.07
CA PRO A 185 9.20 -7.38 6.19
C PRO A 185 8.66 -8.29 5.07
N GLY A 186 9.17 -9.52 4.98
CA GLY A 186 8.76 -10.48 3.95
C GLY A 186 7.37 -11.08 4.13
N THR A 187 6.76 -10.94 5.32
CA THR A 187 5.44 -11.48 5.65
C THR A 187 4.58 -10.42 6.34
N TRP A 188 3.26 -10.47 6.11
CA TRP A 188 2.32 -9.50 6.68
C TRP A 188 2.34 -9.51 8.21
N ASP A 189 2.38 -10.69 8.83
CA ASP A 189 2.31 -10.84 10.29
C ASP A 189 3.51 -10.18 11.01
N MET A 190 4.62 -9.97 10.30
CA MET A 190 5.80 -9.27 10.84
C MET A 190 5.73 -7.75 10.65
N VAL A 191 4.82 -7.22 9.83
CA VAL A 191 4.71 -5.77 9.55
C VAL A 191 4.63 -4.93 10.83
N PRO A 192 3.84 -5.30 11.86
CA PRO A 192 3.81 -4.55 13.12
C PRO A 192 5.17 -4.44 13.80
N SER A 193 6.03 -5.46 13.73
CA SER A 193 7.33 -5.47 14.39
C SER A 193 8.30 -4.41 13.83
N LEU A 194 7.95 -3.76 12.71
CA LEU A 194 8.72 -2.65 12.15
C LEU A 194 8.62 -1.36 12.98
N LEU A 195 7.53 -1.18 13.75
CA LEU A 195 7.30 0.03 14.55
C LEU A 195 8.36 0.27 15.65
N PRO A 196 8.69 -0.73 16.51
CA PRO A 196 9.72 -0.58 17.52
C PRO A 196 11.15 -0.69 16.96
N SER A 197 11.32 -1.12 15.70
CA SER A 197 12.64 -1.31 15.11
C SER A 197 13.42 0.00 14.99
N GLU A 198 14.62 0.07 15.56
CA GLU A 198 15.53 1.22 15.42
C GLU A 198 16.16 1.31 14.01
N ARG A 199 16.13 0.21 13.26
CA ARG A 199 16.72 0.12 11.91
C ARG A 199 15.76 0.57 10.81
N ALA A 200 14.46 0.63 11.11
CA ALA A 200 13.46 1.03 10.15
C ALA A 200 13.45 2.55 9.97
N SER A 201 13.44 3.01 8.73
CA SER A 201 13.33 4.45 8.46
C SER A 201 11.97 5.00 8.94
N PRO A 202 11.90 6.31 9.27
CA PRO A 202 10.63 6.95 9.64
C PRO A 202 9.55 6.79 8.58
N ALA A 203 9.91 6.82 7.28
CA ALA A 203 8.96 6.64 6.20
C ALA A 203 8.35 5.22 6.19
N ALA A 204 9.15 4.19 6.45
CA ALA A 204 8.68 2.81 6.55
C ALA A 204 7.77 2.59 7.76
N LYS A 205 8.08 3.22 8.91
CA LYS A 205 7.20 3.21 10.09
C LYS A 205 5.87 3.90 9.81
N ARG A 206 5.89 5.07 9.17
CA ARG A 206 4.65 5.76 8.75
C ARG A 206 3.81 4.91 7.80
N LEU A 207 4.43 4.28 6.80
CA LEU A 207 3.74 3.37 5.90
C LEU A 207 3.12 2.18 6.66
N THR A 208 3.85 1.60 7.60
CA THR A 208 3.36 0.52 8.46
C THR A 208 2.10 0.94 9.22
N ILE A 209 2.12 2.11 9.87
CA ILE A 209 0.95 2.65 10.59
C ILE A 209 -0.24 2.83 9.63
N ARG A 210 0.00 3.37 8.44
CA ARG A 210 -1.04 3.59 7.43
C ARG A 210 -1.69 2.28 6.98
N LEU A 211 -0.89 1.26 6.68
CA LEU A 211 -1.40 -0.05 6.26
C LEU A 211 -2.16 -0.77 7.39
N LEU A 212 -1.63 -0.73 8.62
CA LEU A 212 -2.32 -1.30 9.79
C LEU A 212 -3.65 -0.59 10.05
N PHE A 213 -3.69 0.74 9.90
CA PHE A 213 -4.93 1.51 10.00
C PHE A 213 -5.94 1.06 8.95
N GLY A 214 -5.51 0.84 7.70
CA GLY A 214 -6.36 0.29 6.66
C GLY A 214 -6.98 -1.05 7.06
N GLN A 215 -6.17 -2.00 7.51
CA GLN A 215 -6.64 -3.33 7.91
C GLN A 215 -7.53 -3.31 9.17
N HIS A 216 -7.18 -2.54 10.20
CA HIS A 216 -7.86 -2.63 11.49
C HIS A 216 -8.97 -1.59 11.68
N VAL A 217 -8.91 -0.45 11.00
CA VAL A 217 -9.90 0.63 11.14
C VAL A 217 -10.83 0.70 9.93
N LEU A 218 -10.27 0.68 8.72
CA LEU A 218 -11.09 0.80 7.50
C LEU A 218 -11.82 -0.51 7.15
N HIS A 219 -11.17 -1.66 7.32
CA HIS A 219 -11.80 -2.96 7.05
C HIS A 219 -12.75 -3.42 8.17
N SER A 220 -12.46 -3.12 9.45
CA SER A 220 -13.26 -3.55 10.62
C SER A 220 -14.57 -2.77 10.84
N ARG A 221 -15.17 -2.21 9.79
CA ARG A 221 -16.43 -1.48 9.91
C ARG A 221 -17.56 -2.39 10.42
N PRO A 222 -18.44 -1.88 11.31
CA PRO A 222 -19.39 -2.69 12.10
C PRO A 222 -20.42 -3.50 11.31
N ASN A 223 -20.59 -3.25 10.01
CA ASN A 223 -21.46 -4.05 9.14
C ASN A 223 -20.76 -5.29 8.56
N SER A 224 -19.43 -5.34 8.59
CA SER A 224 -18.67 -6.54 8.28
C SER A 224 -18.68 -7.43 9.52
N ARG A 225 -19.33 -8.60 9.42
CA ARG A 225 -19.28 -9.64 10.46
C ARG A 225 -17.83 -10.10 10.62
N CYS A 226 -17.06 -9.40 11.45
CA CYS A 226 -15.66 -9.71 11.71
C CYS A 226 -15.60 -11.14 12.26
N LYS A 227 -14.86 -12.03 11.58
CA LYS A 227 -14.78 -13.43 12.00
C LYS A 227 -14.04 -13.49 13.33
N ILE A 228 -14.47 -14.44 14.16
CA ILE A 228 -14.03 -14.73 15.53
C ILE A 228 -12.51 -15.02 15.64
N GLY A 229 -11.76 -15.08 14.52
CA GLY A 229 -10.30 -15.27 14.49
C GLY A 229 -9.44 -14.01 14.26
N ASP A 230 -10.04 -12.87 13.88
CA ASP A 230 -9.29 -11.68 13.43
C ASP A 230 -9.06 -10.64 14.55
N ALA A 231 -9.24 -11.06 15.81
CA ALA A 231 -9.06 -10.17 16.96
C ALA A 231 -7.59 -9.70 17.03
N PRO A 232 -7.33 -8.38 17.14
CA PRO A 232 -5.98 -7.87 17.25
C PRO A 232 -5.29 -8.50 18.46
N THR A 233 -4.15 -9.14 18.19
CA THR A 233 -3.39 -9.90 19.18
C THR A 233 -2.89 -8.98 20.29
N ARG A 234 -2.77 -9.52 21.51
CA ARG A 234 -2.12 -8.81 22.63
C ARG A 234 -0.75 -8.25 22.25
N GLU A 235 -0.05 -8.93 21.35
CA GLU A 235 1.23 -8.50 20.78
C GLU A 235 1.13 -7.16 20.03
N LEU A 236 0.13 -6.98 19.16
CA LEU A 236 -0.11 -5.69 18.47
C LEU A 236 -0.30 -4.54 19.45
N LEU A 237 -1.05 -4.76 20.52
CA LEU A 237 -1.26 -3.77 21.58
C LEU A 237 0.05 -3.38 22.28
N LEU A 238 0.92 -4.36 22.55
CA LEU A 238 2.23 -4.11 23.14
C LEU A 238 3.11 -3.30 22.19
N THR A 239 3.15 -3.68 20.91
CA THR A 239 3.90 -2.96 19.87
C THR A 239 3.43 -1.51 19.73
N PHE A 240 2.12 -1.26 19.72
CA PHE A 240 1.58 0.10 19.67
C PHE A 240 1.88 0.89 20.94
N SER A 241 1.76 0.26 22.11
CA SER A 241 2.09 0.91 23.39
C SER A 241 3.56 1.31 23.46
N GLU A 242 4.46 0.43 23.03
CA GLU A 242 5.89 0.71 23.00
C GLU A 242 6.20 1.86 22.03
N HIS A 243 5.61 1.84 20.83
CA HIS A 243 5.80 2.91 19.87
C HIS A 243 5.32 4.28 20.39
N VAL A 244 4.15 4.34 21.04
CA VAL A 244 3.65 5.59 21.67
C VAL A 244 4.60 6.10 22.74
N GLN A 245 5.11 5.20 23.59
CA GLN A 245 6.06 5.58 24.64
C GLN A 245 7.35 6.15 24.05
N GLN A 246 7.88 5.52 22.99
CA GLN A 246 9.07 6.01 22.29
C GLN A 246 8.81 7.38 21.63
N SER A 247 7.67 7.57 20.97
CA SER A 247 7.31 8.85 20.34
C SER A 247 7.11 9.98 21.35
N ALA A 248 6.57 9.68 22.54
CA ALA A 248 6.40 10.67 23.60
C ALA A 248 7.74 11.20 24.14
N VAL A 249 8.78 10.36 24.16
CA VAL A 249 10.14 10.74 24.62
C VAL A 249 10.88 11.57 23.57
N GLN A 250 10.55 11.42 22.29
CA GLN A 250 11.26 12.08 21.18
C GLN A 250 10.64 13.41 20.75
N LEU A 251 9.62 13.94 21.44
CA LEU A 251 8.98 15.20 21.08
C LEU A 251 10.01 16.35 21.15
N PRO A 252 10.46 16.92 20.02
CA PRO A 252 11.47 17.96 20.03
C PRO A 252 10.86 19.25 20.59
N GLU A 253 11.56 19.95 21.47
CA GLU A 253 11.25 21.35 21.77
C GLU A 253 11.30 22.13 20.44
N ALA A 254 10.14 22.62 20.00
CA ALA A 254 9.99 23.25 18.69
C ALA A 254 10.81 24.56 18.62
N GLY A 255 11.99 24.48 18.00
CA GLY A 255 12.78 25.64 17.62
C GLY A 255 12.15 26.38 16.43
N PRO A 256 12.21 27.73 16.38
CA PRO A 256 11.57 28.50 15.33
C PRO A 256 12.49 28.61 14.10
N ALA A 257 12.34 27.74 13.09
CA ALA A 257 12.81 28.02 11.73
C ALA A 257 12.25 27.08 10.65
N ILE A 258 11.92 27.67 9.49
CA ILE A 258 11.52 27.11 8.18
C ILE A 258 10.01 26.86 8.03
N GLU A 259 9.27 27.80 7.42
CA GLU A 259 7.80 27.95 7.51
C GLU A 259 6.94 27.07 6.58
N PHE A 260 7.44 26.53 5.46
CA PHE A 260 6.57 25.78 4.52
C PHE A 260 6.81 24.26 4.50
N GLY A 261 8.07 23.82 4.47
CA GLY A 261 8.40 22.38 4.52
C GLY A 261 8.07 21.74 5.88
N SER A 262 8.22 22.50 6.96
CA SER A 262 7.89 22.04 8.31
C SER A 262 6.39 21.81 8.49
N GLN A 263 5.52 22.66 7.93
CA GLN A 263 4.08 22.52 8.10
C GLN A 263 3.54 21.23 7.50
N GLN A 264 4.00 20.83 6.32
CA GLN A 264 3.59 19.55 5.71
C GLN A 264 4.08 18.36 6.53
N LEU A 265 5.31 18.42 7.03
CA LEU A 265 5.87 17.37 7.89
C LEU A 265 5.09 17.26 9.21
N ILE A 266 4.81 18.39 9.86
CA ILE A 266 3.99 18.46 11.08
C ILE A 266 2.59 17.89 10.84
N GLN A 267 1.94 18.24 9.72
CA GLN A 267 0.63 17.69 9.37
C GLN A 267 0.69 16.17 9.14
N GLN A 268 1.72 15.68 8.46
CA GLN A 268 1.92 14.25 8.24
C GLN A 268 2.15 13.50 9.56
N ASP A 269 2.89 14.09 10.49
CA ASP A 269 3.14 13.50 11.81
C ASP A 269 1.89 13.54 12.67
N HIS A 270 1.11 14.63 12.66
CA HIS A 270 -0.19 14.71 13.32
C HIS A 270 -1.17 13.66 12.80
N LEU A 271 -1.25 13.50 11.47
CA LEU A 271 -2.10 12.47 10.85
C LEU A 271 -1.64 11.06 11.26
N THR A 272 -0.34 10.80 11.22
CA THR A 272 0.23 9.50 11.62
C THR A 272 -0.08 9.20 13.09
N ASN A 273 0.07 10.20 13.98
CA ASN A 273 -0.27 10.06 15.40
C ASN A 273 -1.76 9.80 15.62
N ALA A 274 -2.64 10.51 14.90
CA ALA A 274 -4.08 10.28 14.96
C ALA A 274 -4.47 8.86 14.50
N MET A 275 -3.84 8.36 13.44
CA MET A 275 -4.02 6.99 12.96
C MET A 275 -3.52 5.97 14.00
N MET A 276 -2.38 6.22 14.64
CA MET A 276 -1.87 5.39 15.73
C MET A 276 -2.89 5.34 16.88
N ILE A 277 -3.34 6.50 17.38
CA ILE A 277 -4.31 6.58 18.48
C ILE A 277 -5.58 5.80 18.14
N SER A 278 -6.06 5.92 16.90
CA SER A 278 -7.22 5.17 16.40
C SER A 278 -6.97 3.65 16.41
N LEU A 279 -5.80 3.21 15.96
CA LEU A 279 -5.39 1.80 16.02
C LEU A 279 -5.38 1.26 17.45
N PHE A 280 -4.75 2.00 18.36
CA PHE A 280 -4.70 1.62 19.77
C PHE A 280 -6.10 1.51 20.39
N ALA A 281 -6.98 2.46 20.08
CA ALA A 281 -8.37 2.44 20.55
C ALA A 281 -9.14 1.21 20.05
N VAL A 282 -9.07 0.90 18.74
CA VAL A 282 -9.75 -0.26 18.15
C VAL A 282 -9.20 -1.57 18.72
N CYS A 283 -7.89 -1.70 18.86
CA CYS A 283 -7.28 -2.90 19.41
C CYS A 283 -7.69 -3.13 20.87
N ARG A 284 -7.77 -2.06 21.67
CA ARG A 284 -8.18 -2.13 23.07
C ARG A 284 -9.67 -2.47 23.22
N TYR A 285 -10.51 -1.88 22.37
CA TYR A 285 -11.96 -2.19 22.34
C TYR A 285 -12.20 -3.66 22.00
N SER A 286 -11.53 -4.16 20.97
CA SER A 286 -11.64 -5.55 20.54
C SER A 286 -11.25 -6.51 21.66
N LEU A 287 -10.10 -6.28 22.31
CA LEU A 287 -9.63 -7.12 23.43
C LEU A 287 -10.61 -7.12 24.61
N THR A 288 -11.19 -5.95 24.93
CA THR A 288 -12.13 -5.81 26.07
C THR A 288 -13.45 -6.50 25.77
N PHE A 289 -13.99 -6.32 24.56
CA PHE A 289 -15.20 -7.00 24.11
C PHE A 289 -15.05 -8.52 24.19
N TRP A 290 -13.92 -9.04 23.71
CA TRP A 290 -13.59 -10.47 23.79
C TRP A 290 -13.51 -11.01 25.21
N ARG A 291 -12.90 -10.28 26.14
CA ARG A 291 -12.84 -10.69 27.55
C ARG A 291 -14.21 -10.72 28.23
N CYS A 292 -15.08 -9.77 27.88
CA CYS A 292 -16.40 -9.65 28.50
C CYS A 292 -17.45 -10.59 27.90
N PHE A 293 -17.38 -10.89 26.60
CA PHE A 293 -18.45 -11.60 25.88
C PHE A 293 -18.01 -12.89 25.17
N GLY A 294 -16.71 -13.10 24.97
CA GLY A 294 -16.17 -14.30 24.31
C GLY A 294 -16.51 -15.64 25.00
N PRO A 295 -16.45 -15.75 26.33
CA PRO A 295 -16.76 -17.01 27.03
C PRO A 295 -18.23 -17.44 26.90
N SER A 296 -19.15 -16.49 26.68
CA SER A 296 -20.59 -16.75 26.63
C SER A 296 -21.07 -17.23 25.26
N LEU A 297 -20.27 -17.07 24.20
CA LEU A 297 -20.62 -17.41 22.83
C LEU A 297 -20.03 -18.76 22.35
N LEU A 298 -19.09 -19.34 23.09
CA LEU A 298 -18.49 -20.66 22.81
C LEU A 298 -19.17 -21.82 23.56
N GLY A 299 -20.27 -21.54 24.27
CA GLY A 299 -21.05 -22.51 25.06
C GLY A 299 -22.31 -23.03 24.38
N CYS A 300 -22.40 -23.03 23.04
CA CYS A 300 -23.50 -23.62 22.27
C CYS A 300 -22.96 -24.52 21.18
#